data_AF-A0AAD5DFU5-F1
#
_entry.id   AF-A0AAD5DFU5-F1
#
_cell.length_a   1.000
_cell.length_b   1.000
_cell.length_c   1.000
_cell.angle_alpha   90.00
_cell.angle_beta   90.00
_cell.angle_gamma   90.00
#
_symmetry.space_group_name_H-M   'P 1'
#
loop_
_entity.id
_entity.type
_entity.pdbx_description
1 polymer ?
#
loop_
_entity_poly.entity_id
_entity_poly.type
_entity_poly.pdbx_seq_one_letter_code
_entity_poly.pdbx_strand_id
1 'polypeptide(L)'
;MSGGELEQLRGAEQKLLSALQAAEQVVELLSSGARQAQLEELCARFLADVQDSQVALLRLAERHQQPLPLQNNDYRARLQLLAARKQAAAAEAQAAASAQQ
;
A
#
# COMPACT_ATOMS: atom_id res chain seq x y z
N MET A 1 -3.03 18.78 -12.34
CA MET A 1 -3.01 18.10 -11.03
C MET A 1 -3.14 19.14 -9.94
N SER A 2 -4.00 18.89 -8.96
CA SER A 2 -4.19 19.70 -7.76
C SER A 2 -3.12 19.40 -6.70
N GLY A 3 -2.98 20.28 -5.70
CA GLY A 3 -2.00 20.11 -4.62
C GLY A 3 -2.16 18.79 -3.85
N GLY A 4 -3.40 18.41 -3.52
CA GLY A 4 -3.67 17.15 -2.81
C GLY A 4 -3.37 15.90 -3.63
N GLU A 5 -3.46 15.96 -4.96
CA GLU A 5 -3.08 14.84 -5.85
C GLU A 5 -1.56 14.65 -5.89
N LEU A 6 -0.80 15.75 -5.89
CA LEU A 6 0.66 15.71 -5.77
C LEU A 6 1.13 15.18 -4.42
N GLU A 7 0.39 15.47 -3.34
CA GLU A 7 0.67 14.90 -2.02
C GLU A 7 0.36 13.40 -1.98
N GLN A 8 -0.76 12.97 -2.58
CA GLN A 8 -1.11 11.55 -2.68
C GLN A 8 -0.08 10.76 -3.51
N LEU A 9 0.41 11.33 -4.62
CA LEU A 9 1.50 10.75 -5.42
C LEU A 9 2.80 10.65 -4.64
N ARG A 10 3.23 11.74 -3.98
CA ARG A 10 4.44 11.74 -3.14
C ARG A 10 4.35 10.71 -2.01
N GLY A 11 3.19 10.58 -1.39
CA GLY A 11 2.95 9.55 -0.37
C GLY A 11 3.05 8.12 -0.92
N ALA A 12 2.53 7.88 -2.12
CA ALA A 12 2.66 6.58 -2.79
C ALA A 12 4.11 6.29 -3.19
N GLU A 13 4.83 7.28 -3.73
CA GLU A 13 6.25 7.16 -4.10
C GLU A 13 7.13 6.85 -2.88
N GLN A 14 6.91 7.56 -1.76
CA GLN A 14 7.63 7.32 -0.50
C GLN A 14 7.42 5.89 0.01
N LYS A 15 6.20 5.38 -0.08
CA LYS A 15 5.87 3.99 0.32
C LYS A 15 6.50 2.96 -0.61
N LEU A 16 6.50 3.19 -1.93
CA LEU A 16 7.21 2.33 -2.86
C LEU A 16 8.73 2.32 -2.59
N LEU A 17 9.32 3.46 -2.24
CA LEU A 17 10.72 3.53 -1.83
C LEU A 17 10.98 2.72 -0.55
N SER A 18 10.10 2.83 0.44
CA SER A 18 10.15 2.02 1.68
C SER A 18 10.06 0.52 1.37
N ALA A 19 9.17 0.12 0.44
CA ALA A 19 9.08 -1.26 -0.01
C ALA A 19 10.37 -1.74 -0.70
N LEU A 20 10.97 -0.93 -1.58
CA LEU A 20 12.26 -1.27 -2.20
C LEU A 20 13.35 -1.51 -1.15
N GLN A 21 13.47 -0.62 -0.17
CA GLN A 21 14.42 -0.75 0.93
C GLN A 21 14.16 -2.00 1.77
N ALA A 22 12.89 -2.33 2.04
CA ALA A 22 12.53 -3.54 2.77
C ALA A 22 12.92 -4.82 1.99
N ALA A 23 12.75 -4.82 0.67
CA ALA A 23 13.15 -5.94 -0.18
C ALA A 23 14.68 -6.13 -0.20
N GLU A 24 15.45 -5.05 -0.29
CA GLU A 24 16.91 -5.08 -0.18
C GLU A 24 17.36 -5.67 1.16
N GLN A 25 16.76 -5.21 2.27
CA GLN A 25 17.05 -5.74 3.61
C GLN A 25 16.70 -7.22 3.76
N VAL A 26 15.59 -7.68 3.16
CA VAL A 26 15.24 -9.11 3.16
C VAL A 26 16.32 -9.95 2.47
N VAL A 27 16.87 -9.48 1.34
CA VAL A 27 17.94 -10.19 0.62
C VAL A 27 19.21 -10.30 1.47
N GLU A 28 19.59 -9.21 2.15
CA GLU A 28 20.75 -9.20 3.05
C GLU A 28 20.55 -10.14 4.26
N LEU A 29 19.35 -10.13 4.84
CA LEU A 29 19.01 -10.95 6.00
C LEU A 29 18.94 -12.45 5.66
N LEU A 30 18.40 -12.80 4.49
CA LEU A 30 18.44 -14.17 3.98
C LEU A 30 19.88 -14.64 3.76
N SER A 31 20.76 -13.76 3.26
CA SER A 31 22.17 -14.08 3.02
C SER A 31 23.00 -14.20 4.31
N SER A 32 22.56 -13.57 5.40
CA SER A 32 23.25 -13.59 6.71
C SER A 32 22.66 -14.59 7.71
N GLY A 33 21.63 -15.36 7.33
CA GLY A 33 21.01 -16.35 8.20
C GLY A 33 20.14 -15.74 9.31
N ALA A 34 19.49 -14.61 9.03
CA ALA A 34 18.66 -13.89 9.99
C ALA A 34 17.49 -14.74 10.54
N ARG A 35 16.95 -14.29 11.68
CA ARG A 35 15.82 -14.97 12.34
C ARG A 35 14.54 -14.77 11.52
N GLN A 36 13.76 -15.85 11.41
CA GLN A 36 12.48 -15.87 10.69
C GLN A 36 11.55 -14.70 11.07
N ALA A 37 11.45 -14.35 12.35
CA ALA A 37 10.58 -13.26 12.81
C ALA A 37 10.93 -11.89 12.20
N GLN A 38 12.22 -11.59 11.99
CA GLN A 38 12.65 -10.33 11.38
C GLN A 38 12.30 -10.29 9.89
N LEU A 39 12.43 -11.44 9.21
CA LEU A 39 12.04 -11.58 7.81
C LEU A 39 10.52 -11.46 7.65
N GLU A 40 9.73 -12.05 8.55
CA GLU A 40 8.27 -11.95 8.54
C GLU A 40 7.81 -10.49 8.73
N GLU A 41 8.41 -9.76 9.66
CA GLU A 41 8.09 -8.34 9.89
C GLU A 41 8.41 -7.48 8.66
N LEU A 42 9.59 -7.65 8.06
CA LEU A 42 9.98 -6.90 6.86
C LEU A 42 9.11 -7.25 5.66
N CYS A 43 8.79 -8.53 5.46
CA CYS A 43 7.87 -8.95 4.40
C CYS A 43 6.46 -8.39 4.61
N ALA A 44 5.97 -8.37 5.85
CA ALA A 44 4.67 -7.76 6.17
C ALA A 44 4.70 -6.26 5.88
N ARG A 45 5.78 -5.57 6.24
CA ARG A 45 5.97 -4.13 5.96
C ARG A 45 6.02 -3.84 4.46
N PHE A 46 6.84 -4.61 3.73
CA PHE A 46 6.93 -4.55 2.27
C PHE A 46 5.54 -4.69 1.64
N LEU A 47 4.80 -5.72 2.02
CA LEU A 47 3.48 -6.00 1.46
C LEU A 47 2.51 -4.85 1.76
N ALA A 48 2.51 -4.32 2.99
CA ALA A 48 1.66 -3.21 3.38
C ALA A 48 1.97 -1.94 2.58
N ASP A 49 3.25 -1.58 2.44
CA ASP A 49 3.69 -0.38 1.72
C ASP A 49 3.35 -0.45 0.22
N VAL A 50 3.51 -1.62 -0.41
CA VAL A 50 3.10 -1.86 -1.80
C VAL A 50 1.58 -1.73 -1.95
N GLN A 51 0.81 -2.39 -1.09
CA GLN A 51 -0.65 -2.37 -1.14
C GLN A 51 -1.20 -0.95 -1.01
N ASP A 52 -0.70 -0.20 -0.04
CA ASP A 52 -1.09 1.18 0.21
C ASP A 52 -0.79 2.09 -0.99
N SER A 53 0.37 1.90 -1.62
CA SER A 53 0.77 2.63 -2.82
C SER A 53 -0.16 2.32 -4.00
N GLN A 54 -0.48 1.05 -4.22
CA GLN A 54 -1.38 0.62 -5.28
C GLN A 54 -2.80 1.17 -5.10
N VAL A 55 -3.31 1.19 -3.87
CA VAL A 55 -4.63 1.78 -3.57
C VAL A 55 -4.61 3.30 -3.80
N ALA A 56 -3.54 3.99 -3.39
CA ALA A 56 -3.40 5.42 -3.62
C ALA A 56 -3.38 5.76 -5.12
N LEU A 57 -2.62 5.01 -5.93
CA LEU A 57 -2.54 5.19 -7.37
C LEU A 57 -3.86 4.83 -8.08
N LEU A 58 -4.55 3.77 -7.65
CA LEU A 58 -5.86 3.39 -8.18
C LEU A 58 -6.88 4.51 -8.00
N ARG A 59 -7.00 5.04 -6.77
CA ARG A 59 -7.95 6.13 -6.47
C ARG A 59 -7.66 7.38 -7.29
N LEU A 60 -6.37 7.68 -7.51
CA LEU A 60 -5.95 8.81 -8.33
C LEU A 60 -6.33 8.60 -9.81
N ALA A 61 -6.09 7.40 -10.35
CA ALA A 61 -6.45 7.07 -11.72
C ALA A 61 -7.97 7.09 -11.94
N GLU A 62 -8.75 6.55 -10.99
CA GLU A 62 -10.23 6.61 -11.00
C GLU A 62 -10.72 8.06 -10.98
N ARG A 63 -10.11 8.94 -10.18
CA ARG A 63 -10.45 10.37 -10.12
C ARG A 63 -10.18 11.10 -11.45
N HIS A 64 -9.12 10.73 -12.16
CA HIS A 64 -8.80 11.32 -13.47
C HIS A 64 -9.55 10.67 -14.63
N GLN A 65 -10.48 9.72 -14.38
CA GLN A 65 -11.16 8.92 -15.41
C GLN A 65 -10.19 8.26 -16.41
N GLN A 66 -8.94 8.07 -15.99
CA GLN A 66 -7.92 7.41 -16.77
C GLN A 66 -8.00 5.93 -16.39
N PRO A 67 -8.46 5.05 -17.29
CA PRO A 67 -8.35 3.63 -17.03
C PRO A 67 -6.88 3.31 -16.88
N LEU A 68 -6.47 2.82 -15.70
CA LEU A 68 -5.15 2.23 -15.57
C LEU A 68 -5.00 1.19 -16.70
N PRO A 69 -3.86 1.13 -17.39
CA PRO A 69 -3.61 0.16 -18.45
C PRO A 69 -3.39 -1.24 -17.86
N LEU A 70 -4.33 -1.70 -17.04
CA LEU A 70 -4.33 -3.02 -16.46
C LEU A 70 -4.87 -3.96 -17.54
N GLN A 71 -3.95 -4.57 -18.28
CA GLN A 71 -4.30 -5.62 -19.25
C GLN A 71 -4.96 -6.84 -18.59
N ASN A 72 -4.91 -6.92 -17.25
CA ASN A 72 -5.44 -8.02 -16.46
C ASN A 72 -6.64 -7.53 -15.60
N ASN A 73 -7.86 -7.88 -16.03
CA ASN A 73 -9.10 -7.53 -15.32
C ASN A 73 -9.13 -8.08 -13.88
N ASP A 74 -8.53 -9.23 -13.62
CA ASP A 74 -8.47 -9.81 -12.27
C ASP A 74 -7.60 -8.97 -11.35
N TYR A 75 -6.51 -8.39 -11.87
CA TYR A 75 -5.65 -7.50 -11.09
C TYR A 75 -6.42 -6.23 -10.67
N ARG A 76 -7.19 -5.62 -11.58
CA ARG A 76 -8.03 -4.47 -11.25
C ARG A 76 -9.06 -4.80 -10.16
N ALA A 77 -9.77 -5.92 -10.29
CA ALA A 77 -10.77 -6.34 -9.32
C ALA A 77 -10.16 -6.58 -7.92
N ARG A 78 -8.96 -7.19 -7.87
CA ARG A 78 -8.22 -7.38 -6.62
C ARG A 78 -7.82 -6.07 -5.97
N LEU A 79 -7.36 -5.09 -6.75
CA LEU A 79 -7.02 -3.76 -6.23
C LEU A 79 -8.23 -3.02 -5.68
N GLN A 80 -9.38 -3.11 -6.35
CA GLN A 80 -10.63 -2.51 -5.86
C GLN A 80 -11.10 -3.15 -4.55
N LEU A 81 -11.02 -4.48 -4.45
CA LEU A 81 -11.33 -5.19 -3.20
C LEU A 81 -10.38 -4.78 -2.07
N LEU A 82 -9.08 -4.65 -2.36
CA LEU A 82 -8.09 -4.18 -1.39
C LEU A 82 -8.38 -2.75 -0.93
N ALA A 83 -8.73 -1.84 -1.85
CA ALA A 83 -9.08 -0.47 -1.54
C ALA A 83 -10.31 -0.38 -0.62
N ALA A 84 -11.33 -1.21 -0.88
CA ALA A 84 -12.53 -1.31 -0.06
C ALA A 84 -12.21 -1.82 1.36
N ARG A 85 -11.39 -2.88 1.48
CA ARG A 85 -10.97 -3.42 2.79
C ARG A 85 -10.21 -2.39 3.62
N LYS A 86 -9.29 -1.65 3.00
CA LYS A 86 -8.52 -0.59 3.68
C LYS A 86 -9.43 0.55 4.14
N GLN A 87 -10.47 0.88 3.37
CA GLN A 87 -11.46 1.89 3.76
C GLN A 87 -12.34 1.43 4.93
N ALA A 88 -12.79 0.17 4.91
CA ALA A 88 -13.55 -0.41 6.02
C ALA A 88 -12.73 -0.41 7.31
N ALA A 89 -11.47 -0.88 7.27
CA ALA A 89 -10.58 -0.87 8.42
C ALA A 89 -10.33 0.54 8.98
N ALA A 90 -10.20 1.55 8.11
CA ALA A 90 -10.05 2.94 8.55
C ALA A 90 -11.33 3.48 9.22
N ALA A 91 -12.52 3.13 8.69
CA ALA A 91 -13.79 3.52 9.28
C ALA A 91 -14.02 2.85 10.64
N GLU A 92 -13.69 1.56 10.77
CA GLU A 92 -13.73 0.83 12.05
C GLU A 92 -12.80 1.45 13.09
N ALA A 93 -11.56 1.80 12.70
CA ALA A 93 -10.61 2.47 13.58
C ALA A 93 -11.11 3.84 14.06
N GLN A 94 -11.74 4.62 13.17
CA GLN A 94 -12.35 5.91 13.53
C GLN A 94 -13.55 5.74 14.46
N ALA A 95 -14.41 4.74 14.22
CA ALA A 95 -15.55 4.44 15.07
C ALA A 95 -15.10 4.02 16.48
N ALA A 96 -14.07 3.17 16.57
CA ALA A 96 -13.47 2.76 17.84
C ALA A 96 -12.86 3.94 18.61
N ALA A 97 -12.14 4.83 17.92
CA ALA A 97 -11.56 6.03 18.53
C ALA A 97 -12.63 7.00 19.04
N SER A 98 -13.76 7.12 18.34
CA SER A 98 -14.87 7.99 18.71
C SER A 98 -15.69 7.45 19.89
N ALA A 99 -15.72 6.13 20.08
CA ALA A 99 -16.43 5.48 21.19
C ALA A 99 -15.64 5.49 22.52
N GLN A 100 -14.36 5.87 22.48
CA GLN A 100 -13.48 5.96 23.66
C GLN A 100 -13.32 7.41 24.18
N GLN A 101 -13.99 8.38 23.56
CA GLN A 101 -14.04 9.80 23.96
C GLN A 101 -15.36 10.11 24.66
#